data_AF-A0A2D7BTD4-F1
#
_entry.id   AF-A0A2D7BTD4-F1
#
_cell.length_a   1.000
_cell.length_b   1.000
_cell.length_c   1.000
_cell.angle_alpha   90.00
_cell.angle_beta   90.00
_cell.angle_gamma   90.00
#
_symmetry.space_group_name_H-M   'P 1'
#
loop_
_entity.id
_entity.type
_entity.pdbx_description
1 polymer ?
#
loop_
_entity_poly.entity_id
_entity_poly.type
_entity_poly.pdbx_seq_one_letter_code
_entity_poly.pdbx_strand_id
1 'polypeptide(L)' 'MDIEREEFSLPKIKITPRVRLLFDRYMQYPYFFETRWLVLFSTEDRIFYKMYGRNWENFIQHMEENL' A
#
# COMPACT_ATOMS: atom_id res chain seq x y z
N MET A 1 17.20 -11.91 -12.17
CA MET A 1 16.59 -10.59 -11.93
C MET A 1 16.05 -10.64 -10.53
N ASP A 2 16.70 -9.95 -9.60
CA ASP A 2 16.12 -9.78 -8.27
C ASP A 2 14.87 -8.92 -8.41
N ILE A 3 13.75 -9.41 -7.88
CA ILE A 3 12.53 -8.62 -7.83
C ILE A 3 12.80 -7.53 -6.79
N GLU A 4 13.00 -6.29 -7.24
CA GLU A 4 13.13 -5.16 -6.33
C GLU A 4 11.83 -5.02 -5.54
N ARG A 5 11.94 -5.06 -4.22
CA ARG A 5 10.82 -4.82 -3.29
C ARG A 5 11.25 -3.77 -2.27
N GLU A 6 10.28 -2.99 -1.79
CA GLU A 6 10.50 -2.06 -0.69
C GLU A 6 9.46 -2.30 0.40
N GLU A 7 9.91 -2.24 1.64
CA GLU A 7 9.12 -2.51 2.83
C GLU A 7 8.83 -1.18 3.54
N PHE A 8 7.56 -0.88 3.73
CA PHE A 8 7.10 0.35 4.38
C PHE A 8 6.50 0.00 5.74
N SER A 9 7.05 0.60 6.81
CA SER A 9 6.51 0.42 8.15
C SER A 9 5.11 1.01 8.23
N LEU A 10 4.15 0.21 8.65
CA LEU A 10 2.80 0.65 8.93
C LEU A 10 2.66 1.06 10.40
N PRO A 11 1.82 2.06 10.70
CA PRO A 11 1.37 2.29 12.08
C PRO A 11 0.69 1.03 12.62
N LYS A 12 0.42 0.97 13.93
CA LYS A 12 -0.26 -0.20 14.53
C LYS A 12 -1.74 -0.22 14.14
N ILE A 13 -2.00 -0.65 12.90
CA ILE A 13 -3.32 -0.69 12.28
C ILE A 13 -3.78 -2.13 12.08
N LYS A 14 -5.09 -2.34 12.12
CA LYS A 14 -5.69 -3.61 11.74
C LYS A 14 -6.04 -3.56 10.26
N ILE A 15 -5.36 -4.36 9.44
CA ILE A 15 -5.72 -4.52 8.03
C ILE A 15 -7.05 -5.24 7.95
N THR A 16 -8.10 -4.52 7.55
CA THR A 16 -9.45 -5.06 7.39
C THR A 16 -9.65 -5.61 5.97
N PRO A 17 -10.67 -6.46 5.73
CA PRO A 17 -11.01 -6.89 4.38
C PRO A 17 -11.29 -5.73 3.42
N ARG A 18 -11.89 -4.62 3.90
CA ARG A 18 -12.14 -3.41 3.10
C ARG A 18 -10.84 -2.79 2.58
N VAL A 19 -9.82 -2.67 3.46
CA VAL A 19 -8.50 -2.17 3.06
C VAL A 19 -7.88 -3.05 1.98
N ARG A 20 -7.96 -4.39 2.12
CA ARG A 20 -7.44 -5.30 1.09
C ARG A 20 -8.13 -5.11 -0.25
N LEU A 21 -9.46 -5.07 -0.26
CA LEU A 21 -10.23 -4.84 -1.48
C LEU A 21 -9.91 -3.49 -2.14
N LEU A 22 -9.62 -2.46 -1.35
CA LEU A 22 -9.20 -1.16 -1.86
C LEU A 22 -7.84 -1.27 -2.57
N PHE A 23 -6.86 -1.90 -1.93
CA PHE A 23 -5.55 -2.13 -2.54
C PHE A 23 -5.64 -3.02 -3.79
N ASP A 24 -6.47 -4.06 -3.77
CA ASP A 24 -6.69 -4.95 -4.93
C ASP A 24 -7.23 -4.21 -6.15
N ARG A 25 -7.98 -3.11 -5.94
CA ARG A 25 -8.52 -2.29 -7.02
C ARG A 25 -7.56 -1.19 -7.47
N TYR A 26 -6.75 -0.68 -6.56
CA TYR A 26 -5.92 0.50 -6.80
C TYR A 26 -4.49 0.14 -7.26
N MET A 27 -3.92 -0.93 -6.69
CA MET A 27 -2.56 -1.37 -7.00
C MET A 27 -2.57 -2.17 -8.29
N GLN A 28 -1.64 -1.84 -9.19
CA GLN A 28 -1.53 -2.54 -10.47
C GLN A 28 -0.70 -3.83 -10.36
N TYR A 29 0.11 -3.96 -9.31
CA TYR A 29 1.06 -5.07 -9.14
C TYR A 29 0.88 -5.76 -7.79
N PRO A 30 1.48 -6.96 -7.61
CA PRO A 30 1.42 -7.65 -6.34
C PRO A 30 1.91 -6.80 -5.17
N TYR A 31 1.23 -6.93 -4.04
CA TYR A 31 1.60 -6.32 -2.77
C TYR A 31 1.40 -7.34 -1.65
N PHE A 32 2.03 -7.10 -0.50
CA PHE A 32 1.89 -7.95 0.66
C PHE A 32 1.77 -7.13 1.95
N PHE A 33 0.83 -7.54 2.82
CA PHE A 33 0.72 -7.01 4.16
C PHE A 33 1.31 -8.00 5.17
N GLU A 34 2.38 -7.59 5.84
CA GLU A 34 2.79 -8.18 7.11
C GLU A 34 2.20 -7.37 8.27
N THR A 35 2.18 -7.92 9.48
CA THR A 35 1.55 -7.29 10.66
C THR A 35 1.96 -5.83 10.90
N ARG A 36 3.15 -5.42 10.44
CA ARG A 36 3.67 -4.05 10.56
C ARG A 36 4.27 -3.50 9.27
N TRP A 37 4.12 -4.20 8.15
CA TRP A 37 4.79 -3.84 6.90
C TRP A 37 3.84 -3.92 5.72
N LEU A 38 3.94 -2.95 4.82
CA LEU A 38 3.45 -3.04 3.46
C LEU A 38 4.65 -3.27 2.55
N VAL A 39 4.61 -4.35 1.78
CA VAL A 39 5.65 -4.68 0.81
C VAL A 39 5.12 -4.45 -0.60
N LEU A 40 5.81 -3.60 -1.36
CA LEU A 40 5.45 -3.26 -2.73
C LEU A 40 6.55 -3.69 -3.69
N PHE A 41 6.14 -4.41 -4.74
CA PHE A 41 7.04 -5.01 -5.72
C PHE A 41 7.19 -4.18 -7.00
N SER A 42 6.33 -3.18 -7.19
CA SER A 42 6.36 -2.26 -8.33
C SER A 42 7.00 -0.92 -7.98
N THR A 43 7.78 -0.37 -8.90
CA THR A 43 8.32 1.00 -8.78
C THR A 43 7.21 2.05 -8.72
N GLU A 44 6.15 1.89 -9.51
CA GLU A 44 5.03 2.84 -9.56
C GLU A 44 4.29 2.87 -8.22
N ASP A 45 3.96 1.70 -7.68
CA ASP A 45 3.27 1.59 -6.38
C ASP A 45 4.15 2.12 -5.24
N ARG A 46 5.47 1.89 -5.30
CA ARG A 46 6.43 2.45 -4.34
C ARG A 46 6.48 3.98 -4.38
N ILE A 47 6.53 4.56 -5.58
CA ILE A 47 6.52 6.03 -5.74
C ILE A 47 5.21 6.60 -5.23
N PHE A 48 4.09 5.97 -5.58
CA PHE A 48 2.76 6.33 -5.10
C PHE A 48 2.70 6.32 -3.56
N TYR A 49 3.14 5.24 -2.91
CA TYR A 49 3.18 5.20 -1.45
C TYR A 49 4.12 6.26 -0.85
N LYS A 50 5.27 6.56 -1.46
CA LYS A 50 6.17 7.61 -0.97
C LYS A 50 5.55 9.01 -1.04
N MET A 51 4.70 9.26 -2.04
CA MET A 51 4.01 10.53 -2.21
C MET A 51 2.84 10.70 -1.23
N TYR A 52 2.02 9.65 -1.05
CA TYR A 52 0.72 9.77 -0.36
C TYR A 52 0.65 8.96 0.95
N GLY A 53 1.52 7.96 1.14
CA GLY A 53 1.51 6.98 2.24
C GLY A 53 2.15 7.43 3.56
N ARG A 54 2.55 8.71 3.69
CA ARG A 54 3.09 9.25 4.97
C ARG A 54 2.08 9.18 6.11
N ASN A 55 0.79 9.34 5.80
CA ASN A 55 -0.31 9.17 6.73
C ASN A 55 -1.22 8.07 6.17
N TRP A 56 -1.38 6.99 6.91
CA TRP A 56 -2.17 5.84 6.49
C TRP A 56 -3.64 6.19 6.22
N GLU A 57 -4.26 7.00 7.07
CA GLU A 57 -5.66 7.39 6.92
C GLU A 57 -5.85 8.24 5.66
N ASN A 58 -4.97 9.22 5.45
CA ASN A 58 -4.99 10.04 4.24
C ASN A 58 -4.74 9.19 2.98
N PHE A 59 -3.89 8.18 3.08
CA PHE A 59 -3.58 7.28 1.98
C PHE A 59 -4.80 6.45 1.57
N ILE A 60 -5.48 5.87 2.55
CA ILE A 60 -6.74 5.15 2.34
C ILE A 60 -7.79 6.08 1.75
N GLN A 61 -7.99 7.25 2.34
CA GLN A 61 -8.96 8.23 1.86
C GLN A 61 -8.68 8.64 0.41
N HIS A 62 -7.42 8.92 0.06
CA HIS A 62 -7.03 9.26 -1.30
C HIS A 62 -7.41 8.16 -2.30
N MET A 63 -7.14 6.89 -1.97
CA MET A 63 -7.55 5.77 -2.83
C MET A 63 -9.07 5.63 -2.93
N GLU A 64 -9.82 5.88 -1.84
CA GLU A 64 -11.28 5.83 -1.86
C GLU A 64 -11.91 6.94 -2.71
N GLU A 65 -11.31 8.13 -2.74
CA GLU A 65 -11.78 9.29 -3.53
C GLU A 65 -11.42 9.21 -5.02
N ASN A 66 -10.41 8.41 -5.38
CA ASN A 66 -9.86 8.34 -6.74
C ASN A 66 -10.07 6.95 -7.40
N LEU A 67 -11.04 6.18 -6.89
CA LEU A 67 -11.47 4.89 -7.43
C LEU A 67 -12.50 5.00 -8.55
#